data_AF-A0A2S9H2A1-F1
#
_entry.id   AF-A0A2S9H2A1-F1
#
_cell.length_a   1.000
_cell.length_b   1.000
_cell.length_c   1.000
_cell.angle_alpha   90.00
_cell.angle_beta   90.00
_cell.angle_gamma   90.00
#
_symmetry.space_group_name_H-M   'P 1'
#
loop_
_entity.id
_entity.type
_entity.pdbx_description
1 polymer ?
#
loop_
_entity_poly.entity_id
_entity_poly.type
_entity_poly.pdbx_seq_one_letter_code
_entity_poly.pdbx_strand_id
1 'polypeptide(L)'
;MAERLSELLKQRSVLHADETPVPQLDPRKGKTKRAYLRAYRSNNLEAGAPIVVFEFQASRSGTHVQDFLADWRGHLMVDDYGGYKHLFKQGITELACLAHARRKFFDLHAANQHPIAEEALQRIAELYRLESEAAGYSIEERQRWRAEHAKPARKAVSCRAPLITV
;
A
#
# COMPACT_ATOMS: atom_id res chain seq x y z
N MET A 1 -23.23 -7.18 -6.62
CA MET A 1 -22.23 -6.41 -7.40
C MET A 1 -20.88 -6.33 -6.69
N ALA A 2 -20.84 -5.93 -5.41
CA ALA A 2 -19.60 -5.88 -4.62
C ALA A 2 -18.90 -7.25 -4.51
N GLU A 3 -19.63 -8.33 -4.26
CA GLU A 3 -19.08 -9.70 -4.18
C GLU A 3 -18.35 -10.11 -5.46
N ARG A 4 -18.97 -9.87 -6.63
CA ARG A 4 -18.36 -10.17 -7.92
C ARG A 4 -17.06 -9.38 -8.17
N LEU A 5 -17.03 -8.10 -7.76
CA LEU A 5 -15.81 -7.30 -7.84
C LEU A 5 -14.73 -7.84 -6.90
N SER A 6 -15.09 -8.31 -5.70
CA SER A 6 -14.15 -8.95 -4.78
C SER A 6 -13.57 -10.25 -5.35
N GLU A 7 -14.38 -11.09 -6.01
CA GLU A 7 -13.90 -12.29 -6.70
C GLU A 7 -12.91 -11.95 -7.81
N LEU A 8 -13.27 -11.00 -8.69
CA LEU A 8 -12.42 -10.56 -9.79
C LEU A 8 -11.14 -9.89 -9.28
N LEU A 9 -11.22 -9.15 -8.18
CA LEU A 9 -10.06 -8.57 -7.52
C LEU A 9 -9.12 -9.65 -7.00
N LYS A 10 -9.65 -10.73 -6.40
CA LYS A 10 -8.83 -11.85 -5.91
C LYS A 10 -8.22 -12.72 -7.03
N GLN A 11 -8.56 -12.50 -8.30
CA GLN A 11 -7.85 -13.12 -9.43
C GLN A 11 -6.55 -12.37 -9.78
N ARG A 12 -6.32 -11.19 -9.18
CA ARG A 12 -5.13 -10.35 -9.39
C ARG A 12 -3.94 -10.87 -8.59
N SER A 13 -2.74 -10.70 -9.14
CA SER A 13 -1.49 -11.16 -8.50
C SER A 13 -0.92 -10.15 -7.50
N VAL A 14 -1.30 -8.86 -7.65
CA VAL A 14 -0.86 -7.77 -6.79
C VAL A 14 -2.05 -6.94 -6.32
N LEU A 15 -2.23 -6.87 -5.01
CA LEU A 15 -3.28 -6.10 -4.36
C LEU A 15 -2.69 -5.02 -3.45
N HIS A 16 -3.44 -3.93 -3.27
CA HIS A 16 -3.13 -2.93 -2.27
C HIS A 16 -4.27 -2.90 -1.25
N ALA A 17 -3.95 -2.74 0.02
CA ALA A 17 -4.94 -2.61 1.09
C ALA A 17 -4.58 -1.44 2.03
N ASP A 18 -5.61 -0.71 2.47
CA ASP A 18 -5.47 0.39 3.44
C ASP A 18 -6.73 0.52 4.31
N GLU A 19 -6.53 0.92 5.57
CA GLU A 19 -7.60 1.15 6.54
C GLU A 19 -7.72 2.62 6.91
N THR A 20 -8.78 3.25 6.44
CA THR A 20 -9.10 4.62 6.83
C THR A 20 -10.06 4.62 8.02
N PRO A 21 -9.69 5.19 9.18
CA PRO A 21 -10.62 5.31 10.31
C PRO A 21 -11.74 6.31 9.97
N VAL A 22 -12.98 5.94 10.29
CA VAL A 22 -14.17 6.78 10.08
C VAL A 22 -14.99 6.90 11.37
N PRO A 23 -15.59 8.06 11.65
CA PRO A 23 -16.53 8.21 12.76
C PRO A 23 -17.89 7.59 12.39
N GLN A 24 -18.33 6.59 13.15
CA GLN A 24 -19.66 6.00 13.03
C GLN A 24 -20.55 6.50 14.16
N LEU A 25 -21.76 6.96 13.84
CA LEU A 25 -22.75 7.32 14.85
C LEU A 25 -23.12 6.10 15.72
N ASP A 26 -23.17 6.31 17.03
CA ASP A 26 -23.74 5.39 18.02
C ASP A 26 -24.94 6.09 18.69
N PRO A 27 -26.15 6.01 18.08
CA PRO A 27 -27.33 6.75 18.56
C PRO A 27 -27.71 6.42 20.00
N ARG A 28 -27.36 5.22 20.49
CA ARG A 28 -27.64 4.80 21.87
C ARG A 28 -26.79 5.54 22.90
N LYS A 29 -25.65 6.10 22.49
CA LYS A 29 -24.71 6.80 23.37
C LYS A 29 -24.59 8.30 23.07
N GLY A 30 -25.28 8.81 22.05
CA GLY A 30 -25.18 10.21 21.62
C GLY A 30 -23.77 10.63 21.20
N LYS A 31 -22.93 9.67 20.78
CA LYS A 31 -21.51 9.89 20.43
C LYS A 31 -21.17 9.13 19.15
N THR A 32 -19.98 9.39 18.61
CA THR A 32 -19.40 8.56 17.55
C THR A 32 -18.48 7.49 18.15
N LYS A 33 -18.49 6.30 17.56
CA LYS A 33 -17.47 5.27 17.76
C LYS A 33 -16.56 5.19 16.53
N ARG A 34 -15.32 4.73 16.73
CA ARG A 34 -14.37 4.57 15.63
C ARG A 34 -14.66 3.27 14.88
N ALA A 35 -14.92 3.40 13.59
CA ALA A 35 -15.00 2.31 12.64
C ALA A 35 -13.94 2.51 11.55
N TYR A 36 -13.89 1.61 10.57
CA TYR A 36 -12.88 1.63 9.52
C TYR A 36 -13.54 1.34 8.18
N LEU A 37 -13.15 2.10 7.17
CA LEU A 37 -13.40 1.78 5.78
C LEU A 37 -12.10 1.22 5.21
N ARG A 38 -12.11 -0.05 4.84
CA ARG A 38 -10.97 -0.72 4.26
C ARG A 38 -11.10 -0.74 2.75
N ALA A 39 -10.11 -0.22 2.06
CA ALA A 39 -10.04 -0.27 0.61
C ALA A 39 -9.12 -1.42 0.19
N TYR A 40 -9.58 -2.24 -0.77
CA TYR A 40 -8.75 -3.15 -1.53
C TYR A 40 -8.77 -2.73 -2.98
N ARG A 41 -7.62 -2.69 -3.64
CA ARG A 41 -7.54 -2.28 -5.05
C ARG A 41 -6.55 -3.09 -5.87
N SER A 42 -6.84 -3.21 -7.15
CA SER A 42 -5.94 -3.82 -8.12
C SER A 42 -4.71 -2.93 -8.36
N ASN A 43 -3.60 -3.55 -8.76
CA ASN A 43 -2.41 -2.82 -9.16
C ASN A 43 -2.61 -2.10 -10.50
N ASN A 44 -2.05 -0.89 -10.66
CA ASN A 44 -2.20 -0.08 -11.88
C ASN A 44 -1.42 -0.62 -13.09
N LEU A 45 -0.39 -1.42 -12.85
CA LEU A 45 0.44 -2.00 -13.90
C LEU A 45 -0.14 -3.32 -14.42
N GLU A 46 -1.12 -3.89 -13.73
CA GLU A 46 -1.76 -5.13 -14.16
C GLU A 46 -2.84 -4.84 -15.20
N ALA A 47 -2.91 -5.66 -16.25
CA ALA A 47 -3.85 -5.48 -17.34
C ALA A 47 -5.32 -5.64 -16.90
N GLY A 48 -6.23 -4.91 -17.55
CA GLY A 48 -7.67 -5.00 -17.33
C GLY A 48 -8.24 -3.83 -16.52
N ALA A 49 -9.55 -3.87 -16.25
CA ALA A 49 -10.23 -2.77 -15.59
C ALA A 49 -9.74 -2.60 -14.14
N PRO A 50 -9.52 -1.35 -13.68
CA PRO A 50 -9.20 -1.07 -12.28
C PRO A 50 -10.38 -1.43 -11.39
N ILE A 51 -10.09 -2.13 -10.29
CA ILE A 51 -11.09 -2.55 -9.31
C ILE A 51 -10.73 -1.94 -7.97
N VAL A 52 -11.74 -1.36 -7.31
CA VAL A 52 -11.66 -0.93 -5.91
C VAL A 52 -12.87 -1.47 -5.17
N VAL A 53 -12.63 -2.17 -4.06
CA VAL A 53 -13.64 -2.70 -3.16
C VAL A 53 -13.47 -2.03 -1.81
N PHE A 54 -14.57 -1.55 -1.24
CA PHE A 54 -14.60 -0.99 0.11
C PHE A 54 -15.37 -1.92 1.03
N GLU A 55 -14.80 -2.20 2.21
CA GLU A 55 -15.45 -2.95 3.27
C GLU A 55 -15.52 -2.10 4.53
N PHE A 56 -16.73 -1.95 5.07
CA PHE A 56 -16.93 -1.30 6.35
C PHE A 56 -16.74 -2.28 7.50
N GLN A 57 -15.89 -1.94 8.46
CA GLN A 57 -15.57 -2.79 9.61
C GLN A 57 -15.69 -1.97 10.91
N ALA A 58 -16.35 -2.53 11.91
CA ALA A 58 -16.50 -1.88 13.22
C ALA A 58 -15.21 -1.86 14.06
N SER A 59 -14.16 -2.55 13.60
CA SER A 59 -12.85 -2.61 14.27
C SER A 59 -11.72 -2.70 13.24
N ARG A 60 -10.48 -2.44 13.67
CA ARG A 60 -9.28 -2.56 12.81
C ARG A 60 -8.66 -3.96 12.86
N SER A 61 -9.40 -4.97 13.31
CA SER A 61 -8.84 -6.31 13.54
C SER A 61 -8.22 -6.89 12.26
N GLY A 62 -7.07 -7.55 12.41
CA GLY A 62 -6.45 -8.32 11.33
C GLY A 62 -7.30 -9.52 10.88
N THR A 63 -8.28 -9.95 11.67
CA THR A 63 -9.22 -11.02 11.26
C THR A 63 -10.00 -10.64 10.01
N HIS A 64 -10.37 -9.36 9.84
CA HIS A 64 -11.16 -8.97 8.69
C HIS A 64 -10.40 -9.10 7.36
N VAL A 65 -9.08 -8.87 7.35
CA VAL A 65 -8.26 -9.10 6.15
C VAL A 65 -8.00 -10.58 5.89
N GLN A 66 -7.96 -11.39 6.96
CA GLN A 66 -7.89 -12.84 6.85
C GLN A 66 -9.16 -13.39 6.23
N ASP A 67 -10.32 -12.91 6.66
CA ASP A 67 -11.62 -13.34 6.12
C ASP A 67 -11.80 -12.91 4.65
N PHE A 68 -11.43 -11.67 4.31
CA PHE A 68 -11.57 -11.16 2.94
C PHE A 68 -10.65 -11.87 1.94
N LEU A 69 -9.36 -11.99 2.28
CA LEU A 69 -8.35 -12.58 1.40
C LEU A 69 -8.40 -14.11 1.43
N ALA A 70 -8.78 -14.72 2.55
CA ALA A 70 -8.94 -16.15 2.73
C ALA A 70 -7.75 -16.97 2.19
N ASP A 71 -7.97 -17.71 1.12
CA ASP A 71 -7.01 -18.57 0.44
C ASP A 71 -6.17 -17.84 -0.64
N TRP A 72 -6.44 -16.56 -0.92
CA TRP A 72 -5.67 -15.77 -1.87
C TRP A 72 -4.18 -15.74 -1.53
N ARG A 73 -3.33 -15.90 -2.55
CA ARG A 73 -1.87 -15.81 -2.44
C ARG A 73 -1.33 -14.93 -3.57
N GLY A 74 -0.46 -13.99 -3.21
CA GLY A 74 0.10 -13.01 -4.13
C GLY A 74 0.91 -11.96 -3.37
N HIS A 75 1.06 -10.78 -3.96
CA HIS A 75 1.80 -9.67 -3.36
C HIS A 75 0.85 -8.60 -2.83
N LEU A 76 0.95 -8.29 -1.54
CA LEU A 76 0.05 -7.37 -0.86
C LEU A 76 0.81 -6.11 -0.43
N MET A 77 0.47 -4.96 -1.02
CA MET A 77 1.02 -3.65 -0.66
C MET A 77 0.22 -3.00 0.48
N VAL A 78 0.88 -2.77 1.61
CA VAL A 78 0.28 -2.23 2.84
C VAL A 78 1.19 -1.23 3.56
N ASP A 79 0.65 -0.57 4.58
CA ASP A 79 1.32 0.43 5.42
C ASP A 79 2.18 -0.17 6.56
N ASP A 80 2.45 -1.49 6.54
CA ASP A 80 3.13 -2.24 7.61
C ASP A 80 2.29 -2.44 8.90
N TYR A 81 0.98 -2.15 8.88
CA TYR A 81 0.13 -2.38 10.03
C TYR A 81 0.14 -3.85 10.50
N GLY A 82 0.28 -4.04 11.82
CA GLY A 82 0.36 -5.35 12.47
C GLY A 82 -0.77 -6.33 12.11
N GLY A 83 -1.96 -5.82 11.74
CA GLY A 83 -3.10 -6.65 11.33
C GLY A 83 -2.84 -7.54 10.12
N TYR A 84 -1.88 -7.18 9.25
CA TYR A 84 -1.53 -7.96 8.05
C TYR A 84 -0.49 -9.05 8.33
N LYS A 85 0.25 -8.98 9.45
CA LYS A 85 1.44 -9.83 9.68
C LYS A 85 1.15 -11.33 9.70
N HIS A 86 -0.06 -11.73 10.06
CA HIS A 86 -0.48 -13.14 10.00
C HIS A 86 -0.49 -13.67 8.57
N LEU A 87 -0.96 -12.86 7.61
CA LEU A 87 -1.07 -13.23 6.20
C LEU A 87 0.29 -13.55 5.58
N PHE A 88 1.32 -12.81 5.97
CA PHE A 88 2.68 -13.01 5.46
C PHE A 88 3.28 -14.33 5.95
N LYS A 89 2.95 -14.75 7.17
CA LYS A 89 3.30 -16.08 7.70
C LYS A 89 2.59 -17.21 6.95
N GLN A 90 1.49 -16.93 6.27
CA GLN A 90 0.70 -17.89 5.48
C GLN A 90 1.05 -17.90 3.99
N GLY A 91 2.09 -17.18 3.57
CA GLY A 91 2.64 -17.23 2.22
C GLY A 91 2.26 -16.06 1.31
N ILE A 92 1.56 -15.03 1.80
CA ILE A 92 1.42 -13.76 1.06
C ILE A 92 2.74 -12.99 1.11
N THR A 93 3.19 -12.45 -0.03
CA THR A 93 4.39 -11.62 -0.08
C THR A 93 4.06 -10.18 0.30
N GLU A 94 4.75 -9.67 1.32
CA GLU A 94 4.60 -8.28 1.77
C GLU A 94 5.28 -7.30 0.80
N LEU A 95 4.56 -6.25 0.40
CA LEU A 95 5.12 -5.08 -0.27
C LEU A 95 4.92 -3.83 0.61
N ALA A 96 6.00 -3.06 0.82
CA ALA A 96 5.93 -1.85 1.62
C ALA A 96 5.38 -0.67 0.80
N CYS A 97 4.37 0.03 1.34
CA CYS A 97 3.81 1.23 0.70
C CYS A 97 4.71 2.46 0.88
N LEU A 98 5.37 2.90 -0.20
CA LEU A 98 6.28 4.06 -0.18
C LEU A 98 5.57 5.38 0.17
N ALA A 99 4.28 5.52 -0.18
CA ALA A 99 3.51 6.71 0.18
C ALA A 99 3.33 6.84 1.70
N HIS A 100 3.13 5.72 2.41
CA HIS A 100 3.03 5.69 3.86
C HIS A 100 4.38 5.99 4.52
N ALA A 101 5.47 5.40 4.03
CA ALA A 101 6.82 5.72 4.49
C ALA A 101 7.16 7.22 4.29
N ARG A 102 6.87 7.77 3.10
CA ARG A 102 7.07 9.20 2.78
C ARG A 102 6.33 10.12 3.75
N ARG A 103 5.09 9.79 4.12
CA ARG A 103 4.29 10.60 5.07
C ARG A 103 5.00 10.76 6.42
N LYS A 104 5.67 9.71 6.92
CA LYS A 104 6.42 9.78 8.19
C LYS A 104 7.60 10.76 8.12
N PHE A 105 8.34 10.77 7.01
CA PHE A 105 9.40 11.77 6.81
C PHE A 105 8.83 13.18 6.65
N PHE A 106 7.69 13.31 5.95
CA PHE A 106 7.00 14.60 5.84
C PHE A 106 6.59 15.15 7.21
N ASP A 107 5.92 14.36 8.04
CA ASP A 107 5.47 14.78 9.36
C ASP A 107 6.66 15.19 10.24
N LEU A 108 7.76 14.43 10.21
CA LEU A 108 8.98 14.74 10.96
C LEU A 108 9.65 16.04 10.47
N HIS A 109 9.73 16.25 9.16
CA HIS A 109 10.29 17.46 8.58
C HIS A 109 9.40 18.68 8.86
N ALA A 110 8.08 18.55 8.70
CA ALA A 110 7.13 19.62 8.99
C ALA A 110 7.17 20.05 10.47
N ALA A 111 7.37 19.10 11.39
CA ALA A 111 7.45 19.40 12.82
C ALA A 111 8.74 20.16 13.20
N ASN A 112 9.90 19.69 12.72
CA ASN A 112 11.20 20.10 13.28
C ASN A 112 12.29 20.42 12.24
N GLN A 113 11.95 20.51 10.95
CA GLN A 113 12.90 20.74 9.84
C GLN A 113 14.08 19.75 9.86
N HIS A 114 13.79 18.49 10.21
CA HIS A 114 14.83 17.49 10.42
C HIS A 114 15.59 17.21 9.10
N PRO A 115 16.93 17.38 9.04
CA PRO A 115 17.69 17.32 7.78
C PRO A 115 17.65 15.94 7.11
N ILE A 116 17.71 14.85 7.90
CA ILE A 116 17.57 13.49 7.36
C ILE A 116 16.18 13.26 6.73
N ALA A 117 15.14 13.91 7.29
CA ALA A 117 13.79 13.76 6.77
C ALA A 117 13.63 14.52 5.45
N GLU A 118 14.21 15.71 5.36
CA GLU A 118 14.30 16.47 4.10
C GLU A 118 15.02 15.68 3.01
N GLU A 119 16.20 15.14 3.32
CA GLU A 119 16.98 14.31 2.39
C GLU A 119 16.17 13.08 1.94
N ALA A 120 15.50 12.40 2.86
CA ALA A 120 14.64 11.26 2.52
C ALA A 120 13.49 11.67 1.57
N LEU A 121 12.85 12.82 1.81
CA LEU A 121 11.79 13.34 0.94
C LEU A 121 12.31 13.66 -0.46
N GLN A 122 13.47 14.30 -0.58
CA GLN A 122 14.11 14.61 -1.87
C GLN A 122 14.44 13.31 -2.65
N ARG A 123 14.97 12.29 -1.96
CA ARG A 123 15.28 10.99 -2.56
C ARG A 123 14.02 10.24 -3.01
N ILE A 124 12.94 10.28 -2.23
CA ILE A 124 11.66 9.69 -2.62
C ILE A 124 11.06 10.43 -3.81
N ALA A 125 11.16 11.77 -3.84
CA ALA A 125 10.71 12.57 -4.98
C ALA A 125 11.43 12.19 -6.27
N GLU A 126 12.74 11.93 -6.21
CA GLU A 126 13.51 11.45 -7.35
C GLU A 126 13.02 10.09 -7.86
N LEU A 127 12.70 9.15 -6.96
CA LEU A 127 12.10 7.87 -7.35
C LEU A 127 10.74 8.06 -8.02
N TYR A 128 9.90 8.98 -7.54
CA TYR A 128 8.62 9.29 -8.18
C TYR A 128 8.79 9.92 -9.56
N ARG A 129 9.78 10.80 -9.74
CA ARG A 129 10.13 11.36 -11.05
C ARG A 129 10.49 10.24 -12.04
N LEU A 130 11.39 9.34 -11.64
CA LEU A 130 11.81 8.20 -12.47
C LEU A 130 10.64 7.27 -12.83
N GLU A 131 9.70 7.02 -11.91
CA GLU A 131 8.50 6.23 -12.21
C GLU A 131 7.53 6.93 -13.15
N SER A 132 7.47 8.27 -13.09
CA SER A 132 6.62 9.08 -13.98
C SER A 132 7.15 9.09 -15.41
N GLU A 133 8.48 9.07 -15.60
CA GLU A 133 9.11 8.97 -16.91
C GLU A 133 8.84 7.62 -17.58
N ALA A 134 8.73 6.57 -16.78
CA ALA A 134 8.37 5.23 -17.25
C ALA A 134 6.85 4.98 -17.33
N ALA A 135 5.99 6.00 -17.21
CA ALA A 135 4.53 5.82 -17.11
C ALA A 135 3.94 4.98 -18.26
N GLY A 136 4.43 5.17 -19.49
CA GLY A 136 3.96 4.47 -20.68
C GLY A 136 4.71 3.17 -21.02
N TYR A 137 5.68 2.76 -20.21
CA TYR A 137 6.52 1.60 -20.51
C TYR A 137 5.77 0.29 -20.26
N SER A 138 6.12 -0.75 -21.04
CA SER A 138 5.78 -2.13 -20.72
C SER A 138 6.37 -2.54 -19.36
N ILE A 139 5.92 -3.68 -18.82
CA ILE A 139 6.47 -4.21 -17.56
C ILE A 139 7.98 -4.47 -17.69
N GLU A 140 8.41 -5.06 -18.80
CA GLU A 140 9.80 -5.40 -19.07
C GLU A 140 10.66 -4.14 -19.30
N GLU A 141 10.14 -3.17 -20.04
CA GLU A 141 10.78 -1.85 -20.23
C GLU A 141 10.94 -1.12 -18.90
N ARG A 142 9.89 -1.09 -18.09
CA ARG A 142 9.92 -0.49 -16.75
C ARG A 142 10.92 -1.21 -15.85
N GLN A 143 11.01 -2.54 -15.93
CA GLN A 143 11.98 -3.30 -15.14
C GLN A 143 13.43 -2.96 -15.53
N ARG A 144 13.73 -2.88 -16.83
CA ARG A 144 15.05 -2.43 -17.32
C ARG A 144 15.36 -1.00 -16.89
N TRP A 145 14.41 -0.09 -17.08
CA TRP A 145 14.51 1.30 -16.66
C TRP A 145 14.84 1.45 -15.18
N ARG A 146 14.13 0.70 -14.31
CA ARG A 146 14.39 0.68 -12.87
C ARG A 146 15.76 0.12 -12.51
N ALA A 147 16.23 -0.91 -13.24
CA ALA A 147 17.54 -1.49 -13.00
C ALA A 147 18.67 -0.48 -13.29
N GLU A 148 18.51 0.33 -14.34
CA GLU A 148 19.47 1.33 -14.79
C GLU A 148 19.40 2.63 -13.96
N HIS A 149 18.20 3.13 -13.66
CA HIS A 149 18.00 4.48 -13.11
C HIS A 149 17.58 4.49 -11.63
N ALA A 150 16.58 3.68 -11.26
CA ALA A 150 16.02 3.69 -9.91
C ALA A 150 16.90 2.94 -8.89
N LYS A 151 17.53 1.83 -9.29
CA LYS A 151 18.38 1.01 -8.40
C LYS A 151 19.61 1.77 -7.89
N PRO A 152 20.35 2.55 -8.72
CA PRO A 152 21.40 3.43 -8.22
C PRO A 152 20.88 4.52 -7.28
N ALA A 153 19.76 5.17 -7.62
CA ALA A 153 19.16 6.22 -6.79
C ALA A 153 18.71 5.70 -5.40
N ARG A 154 18.33 4.42 -5.31
CA ARG A 154 17.87 3.78 -4.06
C ARG A 154 18.96 3.53 -3.02
N LYS A 155 20.23 3.34 -3.42
CA LYS A 155 21.33 2.93 -2.51
C LYS A 155 21.59 3.91 -1.35
N ALA A 156 21.01 5.11 -1.41
CA ALA A 156 21.15 6.13 -0.39
C ALA A 156 19.89 6.33 0.50
N VAL A 157 18.83 5.51 0.35
CA VAL A 157 17.70 5.42 1.28
C VAL A 157 17.76 4.04 1.96
N SER A 158 18.69 3.87 2.90
CA SER A 158 18.84 2.60 3.62
C SER A 158 17.77 2.46 4.71
N CYS A 159 16.64 1.85 4.36
CA CYS A 159 15.78 1.15 5.32
C CYS A 159 15.74 -0.32 4.88
N ARG A 160 16.08 -1.26 5.79
CA ARG A 160 16.17 -2.70 5.53
C ARG A 160 14.78 -3.35 5.34
N ALA A 161 13.97 -2.85 4.41
CA ALA A 161 12.76 -3.53 3.96
C ALA A 161 13.09 -4.33 2.68
N PRO A 162 12.67 -5.60 2.58
CA PRO A 162 12.86 -6.38 1.36
C PRO A 162 12.13 -5.69 0.20
N LEU A 163 12.91 -5.50 -0.86
CA LEU A 163 12.61 -5.07 -2.23
C LEU A 163 11.15 -4.68 -2.54
N ILE A 164 10.94 -3.37 -2.76
CA ILE A 164 9.96 -2.88 -3.72
C ILE A 164 10.41 -3.34 -5.11
N THR A 165 9.94 -4.48 -5.55
CA THR A 165 9.75 -4.82 -6.96
C THR A 165 8.24 -4.84 -7.17
N VAL A 166 7.71 -3.72 -7.66
CA VAL A 166 6.35 -3.63 -8.21
C VAL A 166 6.36 -4.20 -9.63
#